data_AF-A0A4Y7QHE3-F1
#
_entry.id   AF-A0A4Y7QHE3-F1
#
_cell.length_a   1.000
_cell.length_b   1.000
_cell.length_c   1.000
_cell.angle_alpha   90.00
_cell.angle_beta   90.00
_cell.angle_gamma   90.00
#
_symmetry.space_group_name_H-M   'P 1'
#
loop_
_entity.id
_entity.type
_entity.pdbx_description
1 polymer ?
#
loop_
_entity_poly.entity_id
_entity_poly.type
_entity_poly.pdbx_seq_one_letter_code
_entity_poly.pdbx_strand_id
1 'polypeptide(L)'
;MPRLAAEHHDDALPMEEPSEIIKTLLDIIYPRATDPVLPFVSFAFVRRLLRAAEKYDLERVHHYVRLLTLTRPFLSKPLEVYSLACMFGWAEDAHRISFQTLNLDLSSPVHADILESLDSASLYKLFQVRWRIKEEVTEAMEMLKRRHENEEWGCDCGSNLLDDEEWDCLHRLIRGEFG
;
A
#
# COMPACT_ATOMS: atom_id res chain seq x y z
N MET A 1 -36.19 12.77 2.08
CA MET A 1 -37.27 11.76 2.27
C MET A 1 -38.11 12.20 3.47
N PRO A 2 -39.44 12.39 3.33
CA PRO A 2 -40.28 12.68 4.48
C PRO A 2 -40.44 11.40 5.33
N ARG A 3 -40.34 11.53 6.66
CA ARG A 3 -40.54 10.42 7.60
C ARG A 3 -41.99 9.92 7.51
N LEU A 4 -42.18 8.61 7.41
CA LEU A 4 -43.50 7.98 7.42
C LEU A 4 -44.10 8.07 8.83
N ALA A 5 -45.39 8.37 8.92
CA ALA A 5 -46.09 8.73 10.17
C ALA A 5 -46.30 7.58 11.18
N ALA A 6 -45.64 6.43 11.00
CA ALA A 6 -45.88 5.20 11.76
C ALA A 6 -44.60 4.59 12.39
N GLU A 7 -43.51 5.35 12.51
CA GLU A 7 -42.32 4.92 13.26
C GLU A 7 -42.50 5.26 14.75
N HIS A 8 -42.48 4.26 15.62
CA HIS A 8 -42.38 4.44 17.07
C HIS A 8 -40.94 4.76 17.45
N HIS A 9 -40.75 5.58 18.50
CA HIS A 9 -39.43 6.02 18.95
C HIS A 9 -38.49 4.85 19.37
N ASP A 10 -39.06 3.68 19.66
CA ASP A 10 -38.34 2.45 20.03
C ASP A 10 -38.10 1.49 18.85
N ASP A 11 -38.53 1.84 17.64
CA ASP A 11 -38.34 0.96 16.49
C ASP A 11 -36.86 0.90 16.09
N ALA A 12 -36.35 -0.33 15.96
CA ALA A 12 -34.99 -0.56 15.53
C ALA A 12 -34.79 -0.08 14.09
N LEU A 13 -33.83 0.83 13.89
CA LEU A 13 -33.42 1.29 12.56
C LEU A 13 -32.71 0.14 11.82
N PRO A 14 -33.26 -0.37 10.70
CA PRO A 14 -32.59 -1.41 9.94
C PRO A 14 -31.34 -0.84 9.27
N MET A 15 -30.19 -1.47 9.53
CA MET A 15 -28.91 -1.14 8.89
C MET A 15 -28.50 -2.31 7.97
N GLU A 16 -27.91 -1.99 6.82
CA GLU A 16 -27.46 -3.01 5.85
C GLU A 16 -26.10 -3.62 6.25
N GLU A 17 -25.34 -2.87 7.03
CA GLU A 17 -23.99 -3.19 7.46
C GLU A 17 -23.98 -4.20 8.61
N PRO A 18 -22.94 -5.06 8.68
CA PRO A 18 -22.77 -5.97 9.80
C PRO A 18 -22.65 -5.22 11.14
N SER A 19 -23.13 -5.85 12.20
CA SER A 19 -23.10 -5.30 13.56
C SER A 19 -21.68 -4.88 13.99
N GLU A 20 -20.66 -5.61 13.56
CA GLU A 20 -19.25 -5.35 13.87
C GLU A 20 -18.75 -4.08 13.18
N ILE A 21 -19.19 -3.81 11.94
CA ILE A 21 -18.83 -2.59 11.20
C ILE A 21 -19.49 -1.39 11.87
N ILE A 22 -20.80 -1.46 12.13
CA ILE A 22 -21.53 -0.38 12.80
C ILE A 22 -20.93 -0.09 14.17
N LYS A 23 -20.67 -1.13 14.97
CA LYS A 23 -20.02 -0.96 16.27
C LYS A 23 -18.66 -0.26 16.16
N THR A 24 -17.82 -0.70 15.21
CA THR A 24 -16.49 -0.11 15.01
C THR A 24 -16.58 1.35 14.55
N LEU A 25 -17.52 1.69 13.67
CA LEU A 25 -17.79 3.09 13.29
C LEU A 25 -18.14 3.92 14.52
N LEU A 26 -19.09 3.43 15.33
CA LEU A 26 -19.56 4.11 16.55
C LEU A 26 -18.44 4.28 17.58
N ASP A 27 -17.62 3.24 17.80
CA ASP A 27 -16.48 3.30 18.72
C ASP A 27 -15.44 4.36 18.27
N ILE A 28 -15.26 4.55 16.95
CA ILE A 28 -14.35 5.58 16.40
C ILE A 28 -14.93 6.99 16.55
N ILE A 29 -16.23 7.18 16.29
CA ILE A 29 -16.84 8.52 16.35
C ILE A 29 -17.17 8.97 17.79
N TYR A 30 -17.45 8.02 18.68
CA TYR A 30 -17.68 8.22 20.11
C TYR A 30 -16.63 7.50 20.95
N PRO A 31 -15.35 7.88 20.84
CA PRO A 31 -14.30 7.25 21.61
C PRO A 31 -14.55 7.51 23.09
N ARG A 32 -14.45 6.43 23.88
CA ARG A 32 -14.46 6.51 25.34
C ARG A 32 -13.07 6.96 25.81
N ALA A 33 -12.77 6.78 27.09
CA ALA A 33 -11.46 7.10 27.67
C ALA A 33 -10.27 6.30 27.08
N THR A 34 -10.48 5.45 26.06
CA THR A 34 -9.45 4.62 25.42
C THR A 34 -9.58 4.75 23.91
N ASP A 35 -8.44 4.74 23.21
CA ASP A 35 -8.43 4.78 21.75
C ASP A 35 -9.16 3.57 21.15
N PRO A 36 -9.93 3.79 20.06
CA PRO A 36 -10.77 2.75 19.47
C PRO A 36 -9.93 1.67 18.77
N VAL A 37 -9.92 0.45 19.28
CA VAL A 37 -9.14 -0.65 18.68
C VAL A 37 -9.96 -1.35 17.59
N LEU A 38 -9.37 -1.52 16.40
CA LEU A 38 -10.00 -2.32 15.35
C LEU A 38 -10.05 -3.80 15.80
N PRO A 39 -11.22 -4.46 15.75
CA PRO A 39 -11.34 -5.86 16.17
C PRO A 39 -10.53 -6.79 15.26
N PHE A 40 -10.41 -6.44 13.97
CA PHE A 40 -9.64 -7.18 12.98
C PHE A 40 -8.89 -6.21 12.08
N VAL A 41 -7.62 -6.52 11.82
CA VAL A 41 -6.75 -5.72 10.95
C VAL A 41 -6.55 -6.42 9.60
N SER A 42 -7.66 -6.85 9.00
CA SER A 42 -7.66 -7.47 7.66
C SER A 42 -8.07 -6.45 6.59
N PHE A 43 -7.45 -6.55 5.41
CA PHE A 43 -7.77 -5.69 4.26
C PHE A 43 -9.28 -5.64 3.96
N ALA A 44 -9.94 -6.80 3.91
CA ALA A 44 -11.37 -6.88 3.61
C ALA A 44 -12.24 -6.17 4.66
N PHE A 45 -11.90 -6.28 5.95
CA PHE A 45 -12.63 -5.61 7.02
C PHE A 45 -12.46 -4.09 6.93
N VAL A 46 -11.22 -3.62 6.80
CA VAL A 46 -10.88 -2.20 6.71
C VAL A 46 -11.52 -1.54 5.48
N ARG A 47 -11.49 -2.24 4.34
CA ARG A 47 -12.15 -1.78 3.12
C ARG A 47 -13.66 -1.64 3.30
N ARG A 48 -14.31 -2.60 3.98
CA ARG A 48 -15.76 -2.51 4.29
C ARG A 48 -16.06 -1.37 5.27
N LEU A 49 -15.22 -1.20 6.29
CA LEU A 49 -15.34 -0.13 7.28
C LEU A 49 -15.27 1.25 6.62
N LEU A 50 -14.29 1.47 5.75
CA LEU A 50 -14.13 2.72 5.02
C LEU A 50 -15.27 2.98 4.02
N ARG A 51 -15.77 1.95 3.32
CA ARG A 51 -16.98 2.09 2.46
C ARG A 51 -18.21 2.49 3.26
N ALA A 52 -18.40 1.91 4.44
CA ALA A 52 -19.49 2.29 5.32
C ALA A 52 -19.30 3.71 5.85
N ALA A 53 -18.06 4.10 6.20
CA ALA A 53 -17.75 5.46 6.58
C ALA A 53 -18.08 6.48 5.48
N GLU A 54 -17.76 6.18 4.22
CA GLU A 54 -18.13 7.01 3.06
C GLU A 54 -19.66 7.10 2.88
N LYS A 55 -20.37 5.97 3.00
CA LYS A 55 -21.85 5.92 2.94
C LYS A 55 -22.51 6.82 4.00
N TYR A 56 -21.95 6.87 5.19
CA TYR A 56 -22.48 7.62 6.32
C TYR A 56 -21.80 9.00 6.53
N ASP A 57 -20.95 9.42 5.60
CA ASP A 57 -20.20 10.69 5.66
C ASP A 57 -19.39 10.88 6.97
N LEU A 58 -18.73 9.82 7.41
CA LEU A 58 -17.96 9.77 8.65
C LEU A 58 -16.47 10.02 8.39
N GLU A 59 -16.11 11.27 8.05
CA GLU A 59 -14.73 11.66 7.71
C GLU A 59 -13.71 11.31 8.82
N ARG A 60 -14.12 11.39 10.09
CA ARG A 60 -13.29 11.00 11.24
C ARG A 60 -12.77 9.57 11.13
N VAL A 61 -13.57 8.65 10.60
CA VAL A 61 -13.18 7.25 10.41
C VAL A 61 -12.13 7.13 9.31
N HIS A 62 -12.26 7.88 8.22
CA HIS A 62 -11.23 7.92 7.18
C HIS A 62 -9.90 8.41 7.73
N HIS A 63 -9.92 9.52 8.48
CA HIS A 63 -8.71 10.06 9.10
C HIS A 63 -8.08 9.07 10.07
N TYR A 64 -8.89 8.45 10.94
CA TYR A 64 -8.41 7.48 11.92
C TYR A 64 -7.76 6.26 11.26
N VAL A 65 -8.43 5.65 10.28
CA VAL A 65 -7.90 4.48 9.56
C VAL A 65 -6.65 4.85 8.76
N ARG A 66 -6.62 6.03 8.12
CA ARG A 66 -5.44 6.54 7.43
C ARG A 66 -4.25 6.63 8.38
N LEU A 67 -4.42 7.17 9.59
CA LEU A 67 -3.36 7.17 10.61
C LEU A 67 -2.96 5.77 11.04
N LEU A 68 -3.91 4.86 11.23
CA LEU A 68 -3.62 3.46 11.57
C LEU A 68 -2.77 2.77 10.51
N THR A 69 -2.91 3.11 9.22
CA THR A 69 -2.07 2.52 8.17
C THR A 69 -0.58 2.83 8.34
N LEU A 70 -0.23 3.85 9.12
CA LEU A 70 1.15 4.22 9.45
C LEU A 70 1.74 3.40 10.59
N THR A 71 0.95 2.50 11.19
CA THR A 71 1.34 1.69 12.35
C THR A 71 1.35 0.20 12.02
N ARG A 72 1.92 -0.62 12.92
CA ARG A 72 1.81 -2.08 12.77
C ARG A 72 0.36 -2.51 13.03
N PRO A 73 -0.17 -3.50 12.29
CA PRO A 73 0.51 -4.39 11.33
C PRO A 73 0.52 -3.90 9.86
N PHE A 74 -0.04 -2.72 9.54
CA PHE A 74 -0.15 -2.27 8.15
C PHE A 74 1.20 -1.96 7.49
N LEU A 75 2.20 -1.54 8.27
CA LEU A 75 3.57 -1.32 7.78
C LEU A 75 4.19 -2.55 7.10
N SER A 76 3.79 -3.77 7.48
CA SER A 76 4.28 -4.99 6.82
C SER A 76 3.47 -5.39 5.58
N LYS A 77 2.45 -4.62 5.22
CA LYS A 77 1.48 -4.92 4.15
C LYS A 77 1.32 -3.72 3.19
N PRO A 78 2.41 -3.23 2.58
CA PRO A 78 2.37 -1.99 1.82
C PRO A 78 1.43 -2.06 0.61
N LEU A 79 1.23 -3.24 0.00
CA LEU A 79 0.28 -3.39 -1.11
C LEU A 79 -1.19 -3.22 -0.67
N GLU A 80 -1.57 -3.75 0.50
CA GLU A 80 -2.91 -3.54 1.06
C GLU A 80 -3.15 -2.04 1.33
N VAL A 81 -2.16 -1.37 1.92
CA VAL A 81 -2.23 0.06 2.23
C VAL A 81 -2.28 0.91 0.95
N TYR A 82 -1.48 0.57 -0.06
CA TYR A 82 -1.52 1.22 -1.37
C TYR A 82 -2.91 1.11 -1.98
N SER A 83 -3.50 -0.10 -1.96
CA SER A 83 -4.84 -0.33 -2.48
C SER A 83 -5.90 0.52 -1.76
N LEU A 84 -5.87 0.57 -0.42
CA LEU A 84 -6.76 1.45 0.34
C LEU A 84 -6.56 2.93 -0.03
N ALA A 85 -5.30 3.39 -0.12
CA ALA A 85 -5.00 4.77 -0.44
C ALA A 85 -5.50 5.17 -1.84
N CYS A 86 -5.37 4.28 -2.82
CA CYS A 86 -5.93 4.46 -4.16
C CYS A 86 -7.46 4.51 -4.14
N MET A 87 -8.11 3.56 -3.47
CA MET A 87 -9.57 3.44 -3.44
C MET A 87 -10.25 4.64 -2.76
N PHE A 88 -9.64 5.20 -1.72
CA PHE A 88 -10.22 6.29 -0.92
C PHE A 88 -9.56 7.65 -1.17
N GLY A 89 -8.81 7.79 -2.27
CA GLY A 89 -8.31 9.08 -2.74
C GLY A 89 -7.15 9.70 -1.91
N TRP A 90 -6.41 8.91 -1.15
CA TRP A 90 -5.26 9.37 -0.37
C TRP A 90 -4.01 9.45 -1.25
N ALA A 91 -4.02 10.36 -2.24
CA ALA A 91 -3.04 10.40 -3.33
C ALA A 91 -1.58 10.50 -2.85
N GLU A 92 -1.29 11.33 -1.84
CA GLU A 92 0.06 11.47 -1.28
C GLU A 92 0.55 10.19 -0.61
N ASP A 93 -0.33 9.50 0.12
CA ASP A 93 0.02 8.22 0.73
C ASP A 93 0.17 7.13 -0.32
N ALA A 94 -0.71 7.07 -1.31
CA ALA A 94 -0.58 6.13 -2.42
C ALA A 94 0.78 6.29 -3.11
N HIS A 95 1.20 7.54 -3.36
CA HIS A 95 2.52 7.82 -3.93
C HIS A 95 3.65 7.34 -3.00
N ARG A 96 3.63 7.73 -1.73
CA ARG A 96 4.67 7.34 -0.76
C ARG A 96 4.77 5.81 -0.57
N ILE A 97 3.63 5.13 -0.47
CA ILE A 97 3.57 3.67 -0.27
C ILE A 97 3.94 2.93 -1.54
N SER A 98 3.73 3.50 -2.73
CA SER A 98 4.15 2.85 -4.00
C SER A 98 5.64 2.50 -4.00
N PHE A 99 6.51 3.33 -3.41
CA PHE A 99 7.94 3.03 -3.26
C PHE A 99 8.19 1.86 -2.29
N GLN A 100 7.39 1.72 -1.24
CA GLN A 100 7.52 0.59 -0.31
C GLN A 100 7.15 -0.75 -0.97
N THR A 101 6.34 -0.72 -2.04
CA THR A 101 6.01 -1.93 -2.79
C THR A 101 7.15 -2.45 -3.68
N LEU A 102 8.22 -1.68 -3.88
CA LEU A 102 9.35 -2.08 -4.74
C LEU A 102 10.04 -3.36 -4.25
N ASN A 103 10.06 -3.55 -2.94
CA ASN A 103 10.62 -4.74 -2.29
C ASN A 103 9.69 -5.96 -2.36
N LEU A 104 8.48 -5.81 -2.89
CA LEU A 104 7.53 -6.91 -3.06
C LEU A 104 7.65 -7.54 -4.44
N ASP A 105 7.61 -8.87 -4.46
CA ASP A 105 7.39 -9.65 -5.67
C ASP A 105 5.90 -9.70 -6.01
N LEU A 106 5.48 -8.86 -6.96
CA LEU A 106 4.09 -8.80 -7.42
C LEU A 106 3.68 -10.01 -8.27
N SER A 107 4.63 -10.84 -8.71
CA SER A 107 4.34 -12.09 -9.42
C SER A 107 3.86 -13.18 -8.46
N SER A 108 4.09 -13.02 -7.15
CA SER A 108 3.64 -13.96 -6.14
C SER A 108 2.11 -14.02 -6.07
N PRO A 109 1.52 -15.24 -6.06
CA PRO A 109 0.06 -15.40 -6.00
C PRO A 109 -0.55 -14.85 -4.70
N VAL A 110 0.26 -14.63 -3.66
CA VAL A 110 -0.17 -14.04 -2.39
C VAL A 110 -0.74 -12.62 -2.56
N HIS A 111 -0.35 -11.93 -3.63
CA HIS A 111 -0.77 -10.56 -3.91
C HIS A 111 -1.87 -10.46 -4.96
N ALA A 112 -2.25 -11.56 -5.60
CA ALA A 112 -3.22 -11.59 -6.70
C ALA A 112 -4.56 -10.95 -6.30
N ASP A 113 -5.14 -11.37 -5.17
CA ASP A 113 -6.43 -10.85 -4.68
C ASP A 113 -6.45 -9.32 -4.51
N ILE A 114 -5.33 -8.74 -4.04
CA ILE A 114 -5.22 -7.29 -3.82
C ILE A 114 -5.03 -6.58 -5.16
N LEU A 115 -4.21 -7.13 -6.06
CA LEU A 115 -3.99 -6.58 -7.39
C LEU A 115 -5.27 -6.61 -8.24
N GLU A 116 -6.05 -7.68 -8.16
CA GLU A 116 -7.37 -7.78 -8.82
C GLU A 116 -8.38 -6.76 -8.29
N SER A 117 -8.24 -6.37 -7.02
CA SER A 117 -9.13 -5.38 -6.41
C SER A 117 -8.85 -3.93 -6.84
N LEU A 118 -7.68 -3.67 -7.41
CA LEU A 118 -7.28 -2.34 -7.88
C LEU A 118 -7.89 -2.02 -9.24
N ASP A 119 -8.21 -0.75 -9.46
CA ASP A 119 -8.57 -0.28 -10.79
C ASP A 119 -7.34 -0.23 -11.71
N SER A 120 -7.59 -0.26 -13.02
CA SER A 120 -6.52 -0.27 -14.03
C SER A 120 -5.62 0.97 -13.98
N ALA A 121 -6.14 2.14 -13.59
CA ALA A 121 -5.34 3.35 -13.48
C ALA A 121 -4.41 3.29 -12.26
N SER A 122 -4.87 2.75 -11.13
CA SER A 122 -4.04 2.54 -9.94
C SER A 122 -2.97 1.48 -10.16
N LEU A 123 -3.28 0.41 -10.89
CA LEU A 123 -2.27 -0.57 -11.32
C LEU A 123 -1.24 0.05 -12.27
N TYR A 124 -1.69 0.83 -13.26
CA TYR A 124 -0.80 1.50 -14.18
C TYR A 124 0.17 2.45 -13.46
N LYS A 125 -0.33 3.25 -12.50
CA LYS A 125 0.51 4.13 -11.66
C LYS A 125 1.55 3.34 -10.86
N LEU A 126 1.16 2.19 -10.31
CA LEU A 126 2.07 1.32 -9.57
C LEU A 126 3.20 0.81 -10.47
N PHE A 127 2.86 0.28 -11.64
CA PHE A 127 3.86 -0.21 -12.60
C PHE A 127 4.75 0.91 -13.14
N GLN A 128 4.18 2.10 -13.41
CA GLN A 128 4.95 3.25 -13.87
C GLN A 128 6.06 3.63 -12.88
N VAL A 129 5.78 3.66 -11.58
CA VAL A 129 6.80 3.91 -10.55
C VAL A 129 7.88 2.82 -10.56
N ARG A 130 7.48 1.55 -10.64
CA ARG A 130 8.44 0.43 -10.66
C ARG A 130 9.33 0.46 -11.90
N TRP A 131 8.78 0.73 -13.08
CA TRP A 131 9.54 0.82 -14.32
C TRP A 131 10.52 1.99 -14.29
N ARG A 132 10.06 3.17 -13.86
CA ARG A 132 10.94 4.35 -13.75
C ARG A 132 12.14 4.06 -12.83
N ILE A 133 11.90 3.44 -11.68
CA ILE A 133 12.97 3.11 -10.75
C ILE A 133 13.90 2.04 -11.31
N LYS A 134 13.36 1.04 -12.02
CA LYS A 134 14.18 0.04 -12.72
C LYS A 134 15.10 0.70 -13.75
N GLU A 135 14.60 1.67 -14.51
CA GLU A 135 15.38 2.44 -15.49
C GLU A 135 16.47 3.26 -14.79
N GLU A 136 16.11 4.07 -13.78
CA GLU A 136 17.06 4.88 -12.99
C GLU A 136 18.18 4.03 -12.35
N VAL A 137 17.83 2.87 -11.78
CA VAL A 137 18.81 1.95 -11.19
C VAL A 137 19.71 1.35 -12.26
N THR A 138 19.16 0.99 -13.42
CA THR A 138 19.94 0.44 -14.54
C THR A 138 20.96 1.47 -15.05
N GLU A 139 20.54 2.71 -15.25
CA GLU A 139 21.42 3.81 -15.66
C GLU A 139 22.52 4.10 -14.63
N ALA A 140 22.15 4.16 -13.34
CA ALA A 140 23.11 4.38 -12.26
C ALA A 140 24.17 3.27 -12.21
N MET A 141 23.78 2.02 -12.44
CA MET A 141 24.71 0.89 -12.52
C MET A 141 25.65 1.01 -13.71
N GLU A 142 25.16 1.33 -14.90
CA GLU A 142 26.02 1.55 -16.08
C GLU A 142 27.03 2.70 -15.85
N MET A 143 26.61 3.74 -15.14
CA MET A 143 27.52 4.83 -14.73
C MET A 143 28.60 4.36 -13.75
N LEU A 144 28.25 3.50 -12.79
CA LEU A 144 29.21 2.92 -11.85
C LEU A 144 30.18 1.98 -12.56
N LYS A 145 29.70 1.13 -13.47
CA LYS A 145 30.55 0.24 -14.28
C LYS A 145 31.57 1.03 -15.11
N ARG A 146 31.12 2.07 -15.82
CA ARG A 146 32.02 2.97 -16.57
C ARG A 146 33.03 3.70 -15.68
N ARG A 147 32.68 4.02 -14.42
CA ARG A 147 33.63 4.60 -13.48
C ARG A 147 34.69 3.58 -13.07
N HIS A 148 34.29 2.36 -12.75
CA HIS A 148 35.20 1.27 -12.41
C HIS A 148 36.21 1.00 -13.53
N GLU A 149 35.74 0.83 -14.77
CA GLU A 149 36.61 0.63 -15.95
C GLU A 149 37.62 1.78 -16.17
N ASN A 150 37.26 3.01 -15.77
CA ASN A 150 38.16 4.17 -15.85
C ASN A 150 39.10 4.29 -14.63
N GLU A 151 38.70 3.79 -13.45
CA GLU A 151 39.51 3.74 -12.22
C GLU A 151 40.52 2.58 -12.22
N GLU A 152 40.38 1.61 -13.13
CA GLU A 152 41.34 0.51 -13.35
C GLU A 152 42.74 0.99 -13.83
N TRP A 153 42.89 2.30 -14.12
CA TRP A 153 44.19 2.98 -14.30
C TRP A 153 44.72 3.66 -13.02
N GLY A 154 44.14 3.38 -11.85
CA GLY A 154 44.46 3.97 -10.55
C GLY A 154 44.99 2.97 -9.54
N CYS A 155 46.33 2.94 -9.38
CA CYS A 155 47.13 2.40 -8.27
C CYS A 155 46.63 1.12 -7.56
N ASP A 156 47.37 0.03 -7.77
CA ASP A 156 47.25 -1.28 -7.13
C ASP A 156 47.46 -1.22 -5.59
N CYS A 157 46.39 -0.96 -4.86
CA CYS A 157 46.32 -1.21 -3.43
C CYS A 157 44.95 -1.74 -3.00
N GLY A 158 44.72 -3.01 -3.35
CA GLY A 158 43.94 -3.98 -2.57
C GLY A 158 42.65 -3.48 -1.91
N SER A 159 41.58 -3.33 -2.68
CA SER A 159 40.22 -3.36 -2.14
C SER A 159 39.39 -4.37 -2.93
N ASN A 160 38.85 -5.37 -2.22
CA ASN A 160 37.87 -6.32 -2.74
C ASN A 160 36.70 -5.55 -3.37
N LEU A 161 36.70 -5.45 -4.69
CA LEU A 161 35.64 -4.87 -5.50
C LEU A 161 35.00 -6.00 -6.29
N LEU A 162 33.67 -5.95 -6.41
CA LEU A 162 32.83 -6.97 -7.05
C LEU A 162 33.37 -7.31 -8.44
N ASP A 163 33.51 -8.59 -8.76
CA ASP A 163 34.02 -9.02 -10.05
C ASP A 163 32.99 -8.82 -11.19
N ASP A 164 33.43 -8.94 -12.44
CA ASP A 164 32.56 -8.77 -13.61
C ASP A 164 31.37 -9.76 -13.64
N GLU A 165 31.50 -10.95 -13.03
CA GLU A 165 30.42 -11.94 -12.95
C GLU A 165 29.33 -11.53 -11.96
N GLU A 166 29.69 -10.90 -10.84
CA GLU A 166 28.76 -10.34 -9.85
C GLU A 166 27.96 -9.17 -10.44
N TRP A 167 28.57 -8.34 -11.28
CA TRP A 167 27.88 -7.26 -12.00
C TRP A 167 26.88 -7.78 -13.04
N ASP A 168 27.25 -8.81 -13.81
CA ASP A 168 26.37 -9.44 -14.80
C ASP A 168 25.19 -10.17 -14.13
N CYS A 169 25.43 -10.82 -12.99
CA CYS A 169 24.38 -11.42 -12.17
C CYS A 169 23.38 -10.37 -11.68
N LEU A 170 23.85 -9.24 -11.16
CA LEU A 170 22.97 -8.15 -10.70
C LEU A 170 22.17 -7.54 -11.87
N HIS A 171 22.78 -7.36 -13.04
CA HIS A 171 22.07 -6.88 -14.23
C HIS A 171 20.96 -7.83 -14.68
N ARG A 172 21.21 -9.15 -14.69
CA ARG A 172 20.19 -10.16 -15.02
C ARG A 172 19.05 -10.18 -14.00
N LEU A 173 19.35 -9.96 -12.71
CA LEU A 173 18.36 -9.91 -11.63
C LEU A 173 17.39 -8.74 -11.83
N ILE A 174 17.92 -7.57 -12.17
CA ILE A 174 17.12 -6.36 -12.39
C ILE A 174 16.31 -6.46 -13.69
N ARG A 175 16.90 -7.02 -14.75
CA ARG A 175 16.17 -7.23 -16.01
C ARG A 175 15.08 -8.29 -15.90
N GLY A 176 15.16 -9.18 -14.92
CA GLY A 176 14.23 -10.31 -14.76
C GLY A 176 14.57 -11.45 -15.72
N GLU A 177 15.85 -11.59 -16.08
CA GLU A 177 16.36 -12.59 -17.04
C GLU A 177 16.85 -13.88 -16.35
N PHE A 178 16.65 -14.01 -15.03
CA PHE A 178 16.79 -15.29 -14.36
C PHE A 178 15.57 -16.16 -14.67
N GLY A 179 15.72 -17.05 -15.65
CA GLY A 179 14.81 -18.15 -15.94
C GLY A 179 15.24 -19.43 -15.25
#